data_AF-A0A5S6Q2Y6-F1
#
_entry.id   AF-A0A5S6Q2Y6-F1
#
_cell.length_a   1.000
_cell.length_b   1.000
_cell.length_c   1.000
_cell.angle_alpha   90.00
_cell.angle_beta   90.00
_cell.angle_gamma   90.00
#
_symmetry.space_group_name_H-M   'P 1'
#
loop_
_entity.id
_entity.type
_entity.pdbx_description
1 polymer ?
#
loop_
_entity_poly.entity_id
_entity_poly.type
_entity_poly.pdbx_seq_one_letter_code
_entity_poly.pdbx_strand_id
1 'polypeptide(L)'
;MRAILSKDKTVIPLEDKPGVVYAVKCGCGATYIGETGNSIKHRFAEHMKCLQRYLNAKGRAEGQLQRHRGRPQSLEPSAVMAQCIKASAVAEHAATCSIAALQGALSSLYATQSPWGYQRKSGRSKTTNLAAKRSTNQK
;
A
#
# COMPACT_ATOMS: atom_id res chain seq x y z
N MET A 1 -14.99 -10.23 46.81
CA MET A 1 -14.70 -8.96 46.12
C MET A 1 -14.50 -9.24 44.63
N ARG A 2 -15.12 -8.49 43.73
CA ARG A 2 -14.79 -8.54 42.29
C ARG A 2 -13.93 -7.33 41.97
N ALA A 3 -12.64 -7.55 41.70
CA ALA A 3 -11.76 -6.49 41.21
C ALA A 3 -12.21 -6.12 39.79
N ILE A 4 -12.75 -4.91 39.62
CA ILE A 4 -12.98 -4.34 38.30
C ILE A 4 -11.61 -3.86 37.82
N LEU A 5 -10.90 -4.71 37.09
CA LEU A 5 -9.68 -4.35 36.36
C LEU A 5 -10.06 -3.29 35.32
N SER A 6 -9.93 -2.02 35.69
CA SER A 6 -9.86 -0.92 34.72
C SER A 6 -8.71 -1.25 33.78
N LYS A 7 -9.02 -1.56 32.52
CA LYS A 7 -7.99 -1.69 31.48
C LYS A 7 -7.36 -0.32 31.31
N ASP A 8 -6.16 -0.14 31.87
CA ASP A 8 -5.31 0.99 31.52
C ASP A 8 -5.20 1.02 29.99
N LYS A 9 -5.59 2.15 29.40
CA LYS A 9 -5.50 2.35 27.96
C LYS A 9 -4.01 2.34 27.62
N THR A 10 -3.51 1.19 27.18
CA THR A 10 -2.13 1.11 26.71
C THR A 10 -1.96 2.13 25.59
N VAL A 11 -0.97 3.00 25.75
CA VAL A 11 -0.63 3.97 24.71
C VAL A 11 -0.14 3.16 23.52
N ILE A 12 -1.02 2.99 22.53
CA ILE A 12 -0.67 2.28 21.30
C ILE A 12 0.40 3.12 20.59
N PRO A 13 1.55 2.53 20.21
CA PRO A 13 2.55 3.22 19.40
C PRO A 13 1.94 3.74 18.10
N LEU A 14 2.41 4.90 17.63
CA LEU A 14 1.87 5.58 16.46
C LEU A 14 1.89 4.68 15.19
N GLU A 15 2.87 3.79 15.07
CA GLU A 15 2.99 2.87 13.94
C GLU A 15 1.82 1.87 13.82
N ASP A 16 1.20 1.54 14.94
CA ASP A 16 0.14 0.55 15.05
C ASP A 16 -1.26 1.19 15.09
N LYS A 17 -1.32 2.53 15.05
CA LYS A 17 -2.58 3.27 14.95
C LYS A 17 -3.11 3.23 13.50
N PRO A 18 -4.41 3.02 13.30
CA PRO A 18 -5.06 3.23 12.01
C PRO A 18 -5.22 4.73 11.73
N GLY A 19 -5.38 5.08 10.45
CA GLY A 19 -5.61 6.48 10.02
C GLY A 19 -4.34 7.33 10.03
N VAL A 20 -3.17 6.72 9.89
CA VAL A 20 -1.89 7.43 9.88
C VAL A 20 -1.44 7.70 8.45
N VAL A 21 -0.97 8.92 8.21
CA VAL A 21 -0.30 9.30 6.97
C VAL A 21 1.19 8.99 7.10
N TYR A 22 1.77 8.39 6.08
CA TYR A 22 3.19 8.04 6.02
C TYR A 22 3.81 8.47 4.70
N ALA A 23 5.14 8.60 4.69
CA ALA A 23 5.92 8.93 3.51
C ALA A 23 6.99 7.86 3.23
N VAL A 24 7.14 7.46 1.96
CA VAL A 24 8.23 6.60 1.48
C VAL A 24 9.13 7.45 0.60
N LYS A 25 10.40 7.55 0.97
CA LYS A 25 11.40 8.35 0.25
C LYS A 25 12.29 7.44 -0.58
N CYS A 26 12.59 7.85 -1.80
CA CYS A 26 13.63 7.26 -2.63
C CYS A 26 14.91 8.11 -2.54
N GLY A 27 16.08 7.47 -2.69
CA GLY A 27 17.37 8.19 -2.79
C GLY A 27 17.44 9.18 -3.96
N CYS A 28 16.57 9.04 -4.97
CA CYS A 28 16.45 10.00 -6.07
C CYS A 28 15.71 11.31 -5.71
N GLY A 29 15.25 11.45 -4.46
CA GLY A 29 14.46 12.61 -4.01
C GLY A 29 12.95 12.47 -4.19
N ALA A 30 12.47 11.43 -4.87
CA ALA A 30 11.03 11.16 -4.97
C ALA A 30 10.46 10.76 -3.61
N THR A 31 9.28 11.29 -3.28
CA THR A 31 8.57 10.98 -2.04
C THR A 31 7.13 10.60 -2.36
N TYR A 32 6.73 9.39 -1.95
CA TYR A 32 5.34 8.94 -1.98
C TYR A 32 4.69 9.19 -0.62
N ILE A 33 3.50 9.78 -0.61
CA ILE A 33 2.71 10.01 0.62
C ILE A 33 1.43 9.22 0.52
N GLY A 34 1.13 8.40 1.53
CA GLY A 34 -0.06 7.57 1.57
C GLY A 34 -0.72 7.57 2.95
N GLU A 35 -2.02 7.35 2.98
CA GLU A 35 -2.78 7.10 4.21
C GLU A 35 -3.04 5.60 4.37
N THR A 36 -3.04 5.12 5.61
CA THR A 36 -3.38 3.74 5.93
C THR A 36 -4.55 3.65 6.90
N GLY A 37 -5.57 2.85 6.55
CA GLY A 37 -6.63 2.44 7.48
C GLY A 37 -6.20 1.33 8.46
N ASN A 38 -5.04 0.71 8.20
CA ASN A 38 -4.38 -0.29 9.06
C ASN A 38 -3.09 0.32 9.65
N SER A 39 -2.21 -0.50 10.23
CA SER A 39 -0.88 -0.05 10.66
C SER A 39 0.02 0.32 9.48
N ILE A 40 0.98 1.23 9.71
CA ILE A 40 1.97 1.62 8.69
C ILE A 40 2.84 0.41 8.30
N LYS A 41 3.21 -0.41 9.30
CA LYS A 41 3.98 -1.65 9.09
C LYS A 41 3.30 -2.57 8.09
N HIS A 42 1.97 -2.67 8.16
CA HIS A 42 1.20 -3.50 7.25
C HIS A 42 1.30 -2.98 5.81
N ARG A 43 1.05 -1.69 5.57
CA ARG A 43 1.16 -1.09 4.24
C ARG A 43 2.57 -1.16 3.66
N PHE A 44 3.57 -0.90 4.50
CA PHE A 44 4.96 -1.00 4.08
C PHE A 44 5.30 -2.43 3.61
N ALA A 45 4.86 -3.45 4.35
CA ALA A 45 5.03 -4.84 3.94
C ALA A 45 4.30 -5.17 2.62
N GLU A 46 3.12 -4.59 2.37
CA GLU A 46 2.42 -4.73 1.08
C GLU A 46 3.24 -4.13 -0.07
N HIS A 47 3.74 -2.89 0.09
CA HIS A 47 4.59 -2.23 -0.90
C HIS A 47 5.87 -3.03 -1.18
N MET A 48 6.54 -3.52 -0.14
CA MET A 48 7.75 -4.34 -0.29
C MET A 48 7.48 -5.68 -0.99
N LYS A 49 6.39 -6.37 -0.65
CA LYS A 49 5.98 -7.61 -1.34
C LYS A 49 5.69 -7.35 -2.81
N CYS A 50 5.02 -6.24 -3.12
CA CYS A 50 4.72 -5.84 -4.48
C CYS A 50 6.00 -5.53 -5.27
N LEU A 51 6.94 -4.80 -4.67
CA LEU A 51 8.24 -4.49 -5.27
C LEU A 51 9.08 -5.75 -5.50
N GLN A 52 9.13 -6.68 -4.56
CA GLN A 52 9.82 -7.96 -4.74
C GLN A 52 9.21 -8.77 -5.89
N ARG A 53 7.88 -8.81 -6.00
CA ARG A 53 7.21 -9.47 -7.13
C ARG A 53 7.54 -8.81 -8.47
N TYR A 54 7.58 -7.48 -8.50
CA TYR A 54 7.99 -6.71 -9.68
C TYR A 54 9.42 -7.05 -10.09
N LEU A 55 10.38 -7.00 -9.16
CA LEU A 55 11.79 -7.32 -9.44
C LEU A 55 11.98 -8.77 -9.92
N ASN A 56 11.28 -9.73 -9.30
CA ASN A 56 11.33 -11.12 -9.74
C ASN A 56 10.75 -11.29 -11.16
N ALA A 57 9.67 -10.59 -11.49
CA ALA A 57 9.09 -10.59 -12.83
C ALA A 57 10.03 -9.93 -13.85
N LYS A 58 10.67 -8.81 -13.49
CA LYS A 58 11.68 -8.14 -14.31
C LYS A 58 12.87 -9.07 -14.60
N GLY A 59 13.41 -9.72 -13.57
CA GLY A 59 14.49 -10.71 -13.75
C GLY A 59 14.09 -11.88 -14.65
N ARG A 60 12.85 -12.38 -14.56
CA ARG A 60 12.33 -13.40 -15.49
C ARG A 60 12.26 -12.89 -16.93
N ALA A 61 11.83 -11.65 -17.14
CA ALA A 61 11.77 -11.03 -18.46
C ALA A 61 13.17 -10.83 -19.07
N GLU A 62 14.18 -10.57 -18.23
CA GLU A 62 15.59 -10.46 -18.61
C GLU A 62 16.30 -11.82 -18.76
N GLY A 63 15.58 -12.93 -18.59
CA GLY A 63 16.12 -14.29 -18.76
C GLY A 63 16.96 -14.80 -17.58
N GLN A 64 16.92 -14.15 -16.41
CA GLN A 64 17.57 -14.67 -15.21
C GLN A 64 16.91 -15.98 -14.77
N LEU A 65 17.74 -17.00 -14.52
CA LEU A 65 17.31 -18.28 -13.97
C LEU A 65 16.78 -18.08 -12.54
N GLN A 66 15.47 -18.14 -12.39
CA GLN A 66 14.83 -18.09 -11.07
C GLN A 66 14.88 -19.48 -10.43
N ARG A 67 15.52 -19.56 -9.25
CA ARG A 67 15.45 -20.76 -8.40
C ARG A 67 14.05 -20.80 -7.78
N HIS A 68 13.17 -21.64 -8.32
CA HIS A 68 11.82 -21.82 -7.77
C HIS A 68 11.84 -22.74 -6.55
N ARG A 69 11.25 -22.25 -5.44
CA ARG A 69 10.79 -23.09 -4.34
C ARG A 69 9.26 -23.01 -4.30
N GLY A 70 8.57 -24.14 -4.45
CA GLY A 70 7.11 -24.19 -4.51
C GLY A 70 6.51 -23.92 -5.89
N ARG A 71 5.26 -23.45 -5.94
CA ARG A 71 4.47 -23.33 -7.18
C ARG A 71 5.01 -22.19 -8.09
N PRO A 72 5.32 -22.47 -9.36
CA PRO A 72 5.70 -21.45 -10.33
C PRO A 72 4.58 -20.43 -10.55
N GLN A 73 4.97 -19.21 -10.93
CA GLN A 73 4.00 -18.17 -11.24
C GLN A 73 3.49 -18.35 -12.67
N SER A 74 2.18 -18.54 -12.82
CA SER A 74 1.57 -18.86 -14.12
C SER A 74 1.38 -17.65 -15.03
N LEU A 75 1.41 -16.45 -14.46
CA LEU A 75 1.27 -15.21 -15.21
C LEU A 75 2.57 -14.87 -15.94
N GLU A 76 2.41 -14.36 -17.16
CA GLU A 76 3.49 -13.80 -17.95
C GLU A 76 4.19 -12.65 -17.19
N PRO A 77 5.53 -12.54 -17.27
CA PRO A 77 6.28 -11.52 -16.54
C PRO A 77 5.75 -10.08 -16.76
N SER A 78 5.36 -9.72 -17.98
CA SER A 78 4.83 -8.39 -18.29
C SER A 78 3.51 -8.09 -17.55
N ALA A 79 2.61 -9.07 -17.49
CA ALA A 79 1.34 -8.96 -16.79
C ALA A 79 1.56 -8.79 -15.27
N VAL A 80 2.52 -9.51 -14.71
CA VAL A 80 2.89 -9.38 -13.28
C VAL A 80 3.47 -7.98 -13.01
N MET A 81 4.35 -7.48 -13.87
CA MET A 81 4.91 -6.13 -13.73
C MET A 81 3.81 -5.07 -13.78
N ALA A 82 2.90 -5.13 -14.75
CA ALA A 82 1.78 -4.20 -14.88
C ALA A 82 0.84 -4.25 -13.66
N GLN A 83 0.55 -5.45 -13.13
CA GLN A 83 -0.25 -5.59 -11.92
C GLN A 83 0.44 -4.93 -10.71
N CYS A 84 1.75 -5.08 -10.58
CA CYS A 84 2.51 -4.49 -9.48
C CYS A 84 2.54 -2.96 -9.57
N ILE A 85 2.77 -2.41 -10.77
CA ILE A 85 2.73 -0.96 -11.01
C ILE A 85 1.36 -0.39 -10.62
N LYS A 86 0.27 -1.02 -11.06
CA LYS A 86 -1.10 -0.58 -10.72
C LYS A 86 -1.41 -0.67 -9.22
N ALA A 87 -0.82 -1.64 -8.51
CA ALA A 87 -1.10 -1.88 -7.09
C ALA A 87 -0.26 -1.01 -6.15
N SER A 88 0.88 -0.49 -6.59
CA SER A 88 1.86 0.15 -5.71
C SER A 88 2.61 1.26 -6.41
N ALA A 89 2.45 2.49 -5.91
CA ALA A 89 3.24 3.65 -6.35
C ALA A 89 4.75 3.43 -6.19
N VAL A 90 5.18 2.63 -5.19
CA VAL A 90 6.59 2.26 -5.01
C VAL A 90 7.08 1.36 -6.15
N ALA A 91 6.24 0.47 -6.67
CA ALA A 91 6.59 -0.39 -7.81
C ALA A 91 6.56 0.39 -9.13
N GLU A 92 5.61 1.32 -9.29
CA GLU A 92 5.59 2.27 -10.41
C GLU A 92 6.87 3.12 -10.46
N HIS A 93 7.26 3.68 -9.31
CA HIS A 93 8.49 4.45 -9.21
C HIS A 93 9.72 3.59 -9.49
N ALA A 94 9.78 2.36 -8.98
CA ALA A 94 10.89 1.43 -9.26
C ALA A 94 11.04 1.10 -10.76
N ALA A 95 9.97 1.19 -11.55
CA ALA A 95 10.03 0.98 -12.99
C ALA A 95 10.66 2.16 -13.75
N THR A 96 10.58 3.37 -13.21
CA THR A 96 11.05 4.61 -13.85
C THR A 96 12.32 5.17 -13.20
N CYS A 97 12.68 4.70 -12.01
CA CYS A 97 13.84 5.18 -11.27
C CYS A 97 15.14 4.55 -11.78
N SER A 98 16.11 5.41 -12.12
CA SER A 98 17.47 5.02 -12.50
C SER A 98 18.34 4.61 -11.31
N ILE A 99 17.96 5.00 -10.08
CA ILE A 99 18.66 4.68 -8.84
C ILE A 99 17.96 3.47 -8.20
N ALA A 100 18.61 2.30 -8.25
CA ALA A 100 18.09 1.06 -7.67
C ALA A 100 17.93 1.06 -6.13
N ALA A 101 18.33 2.14 -5.45
CA ALA A 101 18.32 2.25 -4.00
C ALA A 101 16.98 2.80 -3.46
N LEU A 102 15.94 1.97 -3.49
CA LEU A 102 14.87 2.06 -2.48
C LEU A 102 15.37 1.40 -1.19
N GLN A 103 16.42 1.98 -0.58
CA GLN A 103 16.79 1.62 0.79
C GLN A 103 15.73 2.24 1.69
N GLY A 104 14.77 1.39 2.06
CA GLY A 104 13.68 1.73 2.96
C GLY A 104 14.20 2.17 4.32
N ALA A 105 14.41 3.46 4.49
CA ALA A 105 14.29 4.08 5.78
C ALA A 105 12.81 4.41 5.98
N LEU A 106 12.14 3.64 6.85
CA LEU A 106 10.93 4.10 7.52
C LEU A 106 11.30 5.29 8.41
N SER A 107 11.57 6.45 7.80
CA SER A 107 11.52 7.68 8.56
C SER A 107 10.04 7.97 8.75
N SER A 108 9.52 7.63 9.93
CA SER A 108 8.33 8.24 10.53
C SER A 108 8.60 9.74 10.72
N LEU A 109 8.91 10.44 9.65
CA LEU A 109 8.96 11.88 9.65
C LEU A 109 7.53 12.28 9.36
N TYR A 110 6.92 12.78 10.43
CA TYR A 110 5.60 13.36 10.54
C TYR A 110 4.45 12.40 10.16
N ALA A 111 3.99 11.60 11.14
CA ALA A 111 2.55 11.51 11.28
C ALA A 111 2.04 12.92 11.56
N THR A 112 1.68 13.67 10.53
CA THR A 112 0.92 14.91 10.70
C THR A 112 -0.42 14.48 11.26
N GLN A 113 -0.55 14.59 12.58
CA GLN A 113 -1.83 14.57 13.25
C GLN A 113 -2.62 15.74 12.66
N SER A 114 -3.53 15.46 11.72
CA SER A 114 -4.45 16.48 11.22
C SER A 114 -5.14 17.13 12.42
N PRO A 115 -5.03 18.46 12.63
CA PRO A 115 -5.68 19.14 13.75
C PRO A 115 -7.21 19.07 13.69
N TRP A 116 -7.76 18.70 12.54
CA TRP A 116 -9.19 18.56 12.33
C TRP A 116 -9.64 17.14 12.71
N GLY A 117 -10.16 17.02 13.92
CA GLY A 117 -10.79 15.81 14.43
C GLY A 117 -11.89 15.31 13.49
N TYR A 118 -11.60 14.30 12.69
CA TYR A 118 -12.60 13.62 11.87
C TYR A 118 -13.29 12.54 12.71
N GLN A 119 -14.36 12.94 13.39
CA GLN A 119 -15.21 12.02 14.13
C GLN A 119 -16.06 11.20 13.16
N ARG A 120 -15.69 9.94 12.97
CA ARG A 120 -16.42 8.97 12.14
C ARG A 120 -17.83 8.74 12.72
N LYS A 121 -18.84 9.45 12.20
CA LYS A 121 -20.25 9.18 12.49
C LYS A 121 -20.63 7.86 11.84
N SER A 122 -20.81 6.83 12.66
CA SER A 122 -21.49 5.59 12.27
C SER A 122 -22.95 5.91 11.94
N GLY A 123 -23.28 5.96 10.66
CA GLY A 123 -24.64 6.14 10.15
C GLY A 123 -25.01 5.01 9.19
N ARG A 124 -25.84 4.09 9.67
CA ARG A 124 -26.49 3.03 8.89
C ARG A 124 -27.77 3.61 8.27
N SER A 125 -27.85 3.68 6.93
CA SER A 125 -29.08 3.84 6.12
C SER A 125 -28.79 3.28 4.72
N LYS A 126 -29.22 2.08 4.34
CA LYS A 126 -30.51 1.67 3.73
C LYS A 126 -30.99 2.52 2.53
N THR A 127 -31.42 1.80 1.48
CA THR A 127 -32.18 2.20 0.26
C THR A 127 -31.38 2.91 -0.85
N THR A 128 -31.56 2.72 -2.16
CA THR A 128 -32.36 1.82 -3.03
C THR A 128 -31.79 1.93 -4.46
N ASN A 129 -32.10 0.96 -5.33
CA ASN A 129 -31.83 0.95 -6.77
C ASN A 129 -32.17 2.26 -7.50
N LEU A 130 -31.39 2.60 -8.55
CA LEU A 130 -31.96 3.11 -9.80
C LEU A 130 -31.03 2.87 -11.00
N ALA A 131 -31.60 2.21 -12.00
CA ALA A 131 -31.01 1.95 -13.32
C ALA A 131 -31.14 3.19 -14.23
N ALA A 132 -30.19 3.35 -15.15
CA ALA A 132 -30.29 3.98 -16.50
C ALA A 132 -28.92 4.53 -16.91
N LYS A 133 -28.44 4.55 -18.16
CA LYS A 133 -28.87 4.02 -19.47
C LYS A 133 -27.61 4.07 -20.35
N ARG A 134 -27.48 3.12 -21.28
CA ARG A 134 -26.58 3.21 -22.44
C ARG A 134 -26.95 4.44 -23.27
N SER A 135 -25.94 5.14 -23.78
CA SER A 135 -26.08 5.93 -25.01
C SER A 135 -24.80 5.87 -25.82
N THR A 136 -24.94 5.26 -27.00
CA THR A 136 -24.05 5.33 -28.16
C THR A 136 -23.84 6.77 -28.59
N ASN A 137 -22.64 7.11 -29.09
CA ASN A 137 -22.54 8.17 -30.08
C ASN A 137 -21.45 7.84 -31.12
N GLN A 138 -21.92 7.64 -32.34
CA GLN A 138 -21.14 7.60 -33.57
C GLN A 138 -20.78 9.04 -33.96
N LYS A 139 -19.58 9.23 -34.50
CA LYS A 139 -19.33 10.18 -35.59
C LYS A 139 -18.17 9.65 -36.43
#